data_AF-B7KGW5-F1
#
_entry.id   AF-B7KGW5-F1
#
_cell.length_a   1.000
_cell.length_b   1.000
_cell.length_c   1.000
_cell.angle_alpha   90.00
_cell.angle_beta   90.00
_cell.angle_gamma   90.00
#
_symmetry.space_group_name_H-M   'P 1'
#
loop_
_entity.id
_entity.type
_entity.pdbx_description
1 polymer ?
#
loop_
_entity_poly.entity_id
_entity_poly.type
_entity_poly.pdbx_seq_one_letter_code
_entity_poly.pdbx_strand_id
1 'polypeptide(L)'
;MTINSFNKPFLAFSITFAGVLFSITSATSAEALTLTFKFTNVAFNDGGVMIGSFDYDPVTEDFSNVSIVTKGGNTSVFGRSNHYTSLSGGAVDYEDESGASYKEGTLLNSFSINEYGAITGFGITLTKPLNNAYVGQKIKILIDPGRSLEIADFPNYGLRYVTQGSVTAVPEPFTLLGAATALGLGTYFKQQLSKKHKKEKIKN
;
A
#
# COMPACT_ATOMS: atom_id res chain seq x y z
N MET A 1 -19.10 -62.46 73.79
CA MET A 1 -19.41 -61.11 73.26
C MET A 1 -18.29 -60.78 72.29
N THR A 2 -18.57 -60.90 71.00
CA THR A 2 -17.57 -60.91 69.91
C THR A 2 -17.75 -59.64 69.11
N ILE A 3 -16.70 -58.82 68.98
CA ILE A 3 -16.71 -57.61 68.15
C ILE A 3 -15.61 -57.76 67.10
N ASN A 4 -16.02 -58.08 65.87
CA ASN A 4 -15.17 -58.01 64.69
C ASN A 4 -15.11 -56.56 64.21
N SER A 5 -13.92 -55.96 64.11
CA SER A 5 -13.74 -54.69 63.40
C SER A 5 -13.06 -54.95 62.05
N PHE A 6 -13.78 -54.62 60.98
CA PHE A 6 -13.33 -54.70 59.59
C PHE A 6 -12.69 -53.35 59.23
N ASN A 7 -11.38 -53.33 59.02
CA ASN A 7 -10.66 -52.16 58.50
C ASN A 7 -10.48 -52.34 56.99
N LYS A 8 -11.08 -51.48 56.16
CA LYS A 8 -10.84 -51.43 54.72
C LYS A 8 -9.92 -50.23 54.41
N PRO A 9 -8.87 -50.38 53.59
CA PRO A 9 -8.07 -49.26 53.14
C PRO A 9 -8.77 -48.50 52.00
N PHE A 10 -8.84 -47.17 52.14
CA PHE A 10 -9.23 -46.24 51.09
C PHE A 10 -8.11 -46.15 50.04
N LEU A 11 -8.40 -46.51 48.78
CA LEU A 11 -7.54 -46.21 47.63
C LEU A 11 -7.78 -44.76 47.20
N ALA A 12 -6.75 -43.91 47.29
CA ALA A 12 -6.78 -42.57 46.72
C ALA A 12 -6.41 -42.64 45.22
N PHE A 13 -7.34 -42.25 44.34
CA PHE A 13 -7.08 -42.05 42.92
C PHE A 13 -6.40 -40.68 42.72
N SER A 14 -5.19 -40.66 42.16
CA SER A 14 -4.50 -39.43 41.75
C SER A 14 -4.76 -39.21 40.25
N ILE A 15 -5.49 -38.15 39.91
CA ILE A 15 -5.73 -37.75 38.51
C ILE A 15 -4.63 -36.78 38.11
N THR A 16 -3.67 -37.23 37.30
CA THR A 16 -2.65 -36.37 36.68
C THR A 16 -3.29 -35.62 35.51
N PHE A 17 -3.52 -34.32 35.68
CA PHE A 17 -4.00 -33.43 34.63
C PHE A 17 -2.82 -33.06 33.71
N ALA A 18 -2.73 -33.72 32.56
CA ALA A 18 -1.78 -33.33 31.51
C ALA A 18 -2.27 -32.02 30.86
N GLY A 19 -1.68 -30.90 31.27
CA GLY A 19 -1.98 -29.58 30.71
C GLY A 19 -1.61 -29.53 29.22
N VAL A 20 -2.63 -29.45 28.37
CA VAL A 20 -2.49 -29.13 26.95
C VAL A 20 -2.06 -27.65 26.87
N LEU A 21 -0.80 -27.42 26.55
CA LEU A 21 -0.25 -26.09 26.29
C LEU A 21 -0.82 -25.60 24.95
N PHE A 22 -1.93 -24.85 25.00
CA PHE A 22 -2.42 -24.10 23.84
C PHE A 22 -1.44 -22.95 23.58
N SER A 23 -0.52 -23.15 22.63
CA SER A 23 0.26 -22.05 22.07
C SER A 23 -0.71 -21.15 21.31
N ILE A 24 -1.15 -20.07 21.94
CA ILE A 24 -1.84 -18.97 21.26
C ILE A 24 -0.78 -18.35 20.36
N THR A 25 -0.76 -18.74 19.09
CA THR A 25 0.00 -18.01 18.08
C THR A 25 -0.69 -16.67 17.92
N SER A 26 -0.12 -15.63 18.53
CA SER A 26 -0.51 -14.25 18.29
C SER A 26 -0.56 -14.06 16.79
N ALA A 27 -1.75 -13.79 16.24
CA ALA A 27 -1.87 -13.35 14.87
C ALA A 27 -1.09 -12.04 14.80
N THR A 28 0.10 -12.08 14.20
CA THR A 28 0.84 -10.86 13.87
C THR A 28 -0.11 -10.05 13.02
N SER A 29 -0.44 -8.84 13.48
CA SER A 29 -1.12 -7.83 12.68
C SER A 29 -0.51 -7.88 11.29
N ALA A 30 -1.31 -8.13 10.26
CA ALA A 30 -0.83 -8.01 8.90
C ALA A 30 -0.37 -6.56 8.77
N GLU A 31 0.94 -6.33 8.81
CA GLU A 31 1.52 -5.02 8.57
C GLU A 31 1.00 -4.58 7.20
N ALA A 32 0.36 -3.42 7.16
CA ALA A 32 -0.20 -2.94 5.91
C ALA A 32 0.95 -2.81 4.93
N LEU A 33 0.80 -3.47 3.78
CA LEU A 33 1.87 -3.55 2.82
C LEU A 33 2.06 -2.16 2.17
N THR A 34 3.28 -1.64 2.22
CA THR A 34 3.69 -0.53 1.37
C THR A 34 3.39 -0.86 -0.09
N LEU A 35 2.80 0.09 -0.82
CA LEU A 35 2.45 -0.08 -2.22
C LEU A 35 3.31 0.84 -3.10
N THR A 36 3.97 0.26 -4.09
CA THR A 36 4.61 1.04 -5.16
C THR A 36 3.56 1.52 -6.16
N PHE A 37 3.55 2.81 -6.43
CA PHE A 37 2.75 3.44 -7.47
C PHE A 37 3.65 3.88 -8.63
N LYS A 38 3.19 3.62 -9.87
CA LYS A 38 3.87 4.07 -11.09
C LYS A 38 3.00 5.04 -11.88
N PHE A 39 3.60 6.15 -12.29
CA PHE A 39 2.98 7.06 -13.25
C PHE A 39 2.84 6.38 -14.61
N THR A 40 1.63 6.45 -15.17
CA THR A 40 1.30 5.82 -16.44
C THR A 40 0.67 6.85 -17.38
N ASN A 41 1.32 7.06 -18.53
CA ASN A 41 0.87 7.96 -19.60
C ASN A 41 0.55 9.38 -19.13
N VAL A 42 1.36 9.93 -18.21
CA VAL A 42 1.16 11.30 -17.75
C VAL A 42 1.75 12.26 -18.78
N ALA A 43 0.89 13.10 -19.36
CA ALA A 43 1.28 14.11 -20.33
C ALA A 43 0.75 15.48 -19.91
N PHE A 44 1.45 16.52 -20.37
CA PHE A 44 1.12 17.90 -20.09
C PHE A 44 0.64 18.62 -21.35
N ASN A 45 -0.01 19.77 -21.15
CA ASN A 45 -0.56 20.61 -22.23
C ASN A 45 0.50 21.21 -23.15
N ASP A 46 1.75 21.26 -22.71
CA ASP A 46 2.90 21.76 -23.48
C ASP A 46 3.63 20.66 -24.27
N GLY A 47 3.12 19.42 -24.26
CA GLY A 47 3.70 18.28 -24.97
C GLY A 47 4.78 17.53 -24.19
N GLY A 48 5.15 17.96 -22.99
CA GLY A 48 6.05 17.17 -22.15
C GLY A 48 5.34 16.04 -21.41
N VAL A 49 6.13 15.25 -20.69
CA VAL A 49 5.67 14.01 -20.04
C VAL A 49 6.22 13.88 -18.63
N MET A 50 5.50 13.13 -17.78
CA MET A 50 5.96 12.70 -16.46
C MET A 50 6.04 11.17 -16.42
N ILE A 51 7.13 10.67 -15.87
CA ILE A 51 7.36 9.24 -15.62
C ILE A 51 7.94 9.08 -14.22
N GLY A 52 7.80 7.89 -13.64
CA GLY A 52 8.41 7.58 -12.36
C GLY A 52 7.55 6.74 -11.45
N SER A 53 7.99 6.66 -10.20
CA SER A 53 7.33 5.90 -9.16
C SER A 53 7.55 6.50 -7.78
N PHE A 54 6.75 6.06 -6.84
CA PHE A 54 6.93 6.27 -5.41
C PHE A 54 6.28 5.10 -4.66
N ASP A 55 6.69 4.91 -3.42
CA ASP A 55 6.07 3.99 -2.50
C ASP A 55 5.21 4.77 -1.50
N TYR A 56 4.07 4.20 -1.13
CA TYR A 56 3.15 4.79 -0.16
C TYR A 56 2.80 3.78 0.93
N ASP A 57 3.01 4.17 2.18
CA ASP A 57 2.57 3.43 3.35
C ASP A 57 1.19 3.96 3.79
N PRO A 58 0.11 3.16 3.66
CA PRO A 58 -1.23 3.60 4.03
C PRO A 58 -1.47 3.71 5.55
N VAL A 59 -0.56 3.20 6.39
CA VAL A 59 -0.66 3.28 7.86
C VAL A 59 -0.03 4.55 8.38
N THR A 60 1.17 4.88 7.91
CA THR A 60 1.84 6.13 8.34
C THR A 60 1.49 7.32 7.46
N GLU A 61 0.85 7.07 6.30
CA GLU A 61 0.57 8.06 5.25
C GLU A 61 1.85 8.69 4.66
N ASP A 62 2.99 7.99 4.78
CA ASP A 62 4.28 8.46 4.31
C ASP A 62 4.61 7.99 2.89
N PHE A 63 5.41 8.82 2.21
CA PHE A 63 5.96 8.55 0.90
C PHE A 63 7.44 8.18 1.00
N SER A 64 7.85 7.16 0.25
CA SER A 64 9.26 6.75 0.16
C SER A 64 9.63 6.36 -1.27
N ASN A 65 10.93 6.12 -1.52
CA ASN A 65 11.47 5.69 -2.81
C ASN A 65 10.96 6.52 -4.01
N VAL A 66 10.78 7.83 -3.80
CA VAL A 66 10.28 8.76 -4.81
C VAL A 66 11.33 8.95 -5.89
N SER A 67 10.97 8.62 -7.13
CA SER A 67 11.79 8.85 -8.31
C SER A 67 10.90 9.24 -9.47
N ILE A 68 10.71 10.54 -9.64
CA ILE A 68 9.82 11.11 -10.65
C ILE A 68 10.63 12.03 -11.53
N VAL A 69 10.37 11.94 -12.83
CA VAL A 69 11.03 12.76 -13.85
C VAL A 69 9.96 13.40 -14.72
N THR A 70 10.00 14.72 -14.83
CA THR A 70 9.27 15.44 -15.88
C THR A 70 10.25 15.83 -16.96
N LYS A 71 9.89 15.70 -18.24
CA LYS A 71 10.78 16.03 -19.36
C LYS A 71 10.02 16.59 -20.55
N GLY A 72 10.70 17.47 -21.28
CA GLY A 72 10.17 18.11 -22.47
C GLY A 72 9.02 19.07 -22.19
N GLY A 73 8.50 19.63 -23.26
CA GLY A 73 7.57 20.75 -23.21
C GLY A 73 8.06 21.88 -24.11
N ASN A 74 7.15 22.74 -24.54
CA ASN A 74 7.48 23.86 -25.43
C ASN A 74 8.01 25.10 -24.70
N THR A 75 8.05 25.10 -23.35
CA THR A 75 8.64 26.21 -22.58
C THR A 75 10.12 25.93 -22.30
N SER A 76 10.95 26.97 -22.33
CA SER A 76 12.39 26.86 -22.05
C SER A 76 12.68 26.31 -20.64
N VAL A 77 11.78 26.58 -19.71
CA VAL A 77 11.81 26.14 -18.32
C VAL A 77 11.61 24.62 -18.20
N PHE A 78 10.66 24.05 -18.95
CA PHE A 78 10.32 22.63 -18.89
C PHE A 78 10.99 21.79 -19.98
N GLY A 79 11.72 22.42 -20.90
CA GLY A 79 12.47 21.73 -21.95
C GLY A 79 13.57 20.79 -21.41
N ARG A 80 13.96 20.93 -20.14
CA ARG A 80 14.91 20.06 -19.43
C ARG A 80 14.20 18.94 -18.66
N SER A 81 14.98 17.92 -18.24
CA SER A 81 14.48 16.89 -17.34
C SER A 81 14.60 17.36 -15.89
N ASN A 82 13.48 17.46 -15.16
CA ASN A 82 13.46 17.76 -13.74
C ASN A 82 13.28 16.47 -12.94
N HIS A 83 14.05 16.30 -11.87
CA HIS A 83 14.04 15.11 -11.04
C HIS A 83 13.48 15.44 -9.65
N TYR A 84 12.52 14.64 -9.20
CA TYR A 84 11.84 14.82 -7.93
C TYR A 84 12.05 13.58 -7.07
N THR A 85 12.51 13.81 -5.83
CA THR A 85 12.94 12.76 -4.89
C THR A 85 12.19 12.81 -3.57
N SER A 86 11.17 13.64 -3.45
CA SER A 86 10.30 13.73 -2.28
C SER A 86 8.86 13.97 -2.73
N LEU A 87 7.91 13.54 -1.92
CA LEU A 87 6.49 13.77 -2.10
C LEU A 87 5.90 14.11 -0.74
N SER A 88 4.92 14.99 -0.74
CA SER A 88 3.99 15.18 0.36
C SER A 88 2.56 14.98 -0.14
N GLY A 89 1.73 14.44 0.76
CA GLY A 89 0.32 14.18 0.50
C GLY A 89 -0.57 15.08 1.36
N GLY A 90 -1.79 15.29 0.89
CA GLY A 90 -2.86 15.89 1.67
C GLY A 90 -4.23 15.50 1.13
N ALA A 91 -5.23 15.43 2.02
CA ALA A 91 -6.61 15.38 1.60
C ALA A 91 -7.00 16.76 1.04
N VAL A 92 -7.69 16.77 -0.10
CA VAL A 92 -8.31 17.98 -0.63
C VAL A 92 -9.81 17.84 -0.53
N ASP A 93 -10.42 18.78 0.18
CA ASP A 93 -11.84 19.01 0.09
C ASP A 93 -12.08 19.79 -1.21
N TYR A 94 -12.91 19.23 -2.09
CA TYR A 94 -13.27 19.85 -3.37
C TYR A 94 -14.75 20.23 -3.34
N GLU A 95 -15.06 21.46 -3.70
CA GLU A 95 -16.44 21.92 -3.89
C GLU A 95 -16.75 21.94 -5.39
N ASP A 96 -17.80 21.24 -5.81
CA ASP A 96 -18.24 21.25 -7.21
C ASP A 96 -18.93 22.56 -7.60
N GLU A 97 -19.28 22.70 -8.89
CA GLU A 97 -19.98 23.89 -9.40
C GLU A 97 -21.39 24.07 -8.81
N SER A 98 -21.94 23.04 -8.16
CA SER A 98 -23.22 23.09 -7.45
C SER A 98 -23.09 23.56 -5.99
N GLY A 99 -21.87 23.79 -5.51
CA GLY A 99 -21.58 24.15 -4.12
C GLY A 99 -21.54 22.95 -3.17
N ALA A 100 -21.53 21.72 -3.70
CA ALA A 100 -21.43 20.51 -2.89
C ALA A 100 -19.96 20.21 -2.58
N SER A 101 -19.62 20.13 -1.29
CA SER A 101 -18.28 19.74 -0.84
C SER A 101 -18.12 18.21 -0.81
N TYR A 102 -17.11 17.72 -1.50
CA TYR A 102 -16.70 16.33 -1.59
C TYR A 102 -15.28 16.16 -1.04
N LYS A 103 -15.07 15.11 -0.23
CA LYS A 103 -13.74 14.67 0.17
C LYS A 103 -13.19 13.67 -0.84
N GLU A 104 -13.05 14.08 -2.10
CA GLU A 104 -12.60 13.17 -3.15
C GLU A 104 -11.20 13.54 -3.65
N GLY A 105 -10.20 12.88 -3.04
CA GLY A 105 -8.88 12.79 -3.64
C GLY A 105 -7.72 12.93 -2.66
N THR A 106 -6.54 12.63 -3.19
CA THR A 106 -5.27 12.94 -2.55
C THR A 106 -4.53 13.90 -3.46
N LEU A 107 -4.13 15.05 -2.92
CA LEU A 107 -3.18 15.94 -3.56
C LEU A 107 -1.78 15.42 -3.26
N LEU A 108 -1.03 15.16 -4.31
CA LEU A 108 0.38 14.80 -4.24
C LEU A 108 1.19 15.97 -4.74
N ASN A 109 2.05 16.51 -3.89
CA ASN A 109 2.91 17.64 -4.21
C ASN A 109 4.37 17.24 -4.05
N SER A 110 5.23 17.79 -4.90
CA SER A 110 6.68 17.59 -4.86
C SER A 110 7.42 18.87 -5.18
N PHE A 111 8.65 18.98 -4.70
CA PHE A 111 9.59 20.04 -5.03
C PHE A 111 10.93 19.47 -5.50
N SER A 112 11.49 20.05 -6.55
CA SER A 112 12.82 19.79 -7.07
C SER A 112 13.62 21.09 -7.05
N ILE A 113 14.90 20.99 -6.68
CA ILE A 113 15.86 22.09 -6.79
C ILE A 113 16.77 21.74 -7.96
N ASN A 114 16.71 22.52 -9.03
CA ASN A 114 17.57 22.35 -10.18
C ASN A 114 18.97 22.96 -9.93
N GLU A 115 19.97 22.58 -10.73
CA GLU A 115 21.39 23.02 -10.64
C GLU A 115 21.59 24.55 -10.59
N TYR A 116 20.59 25.33 -11.00
CA TYR A 116 20.61 26.80 -10.99
C TYR A 116 19.84 27.43 -9.82
N GLY A 117 19.46 26.66 -8.80
CA GLY A 117 18.72 27.15 -7.63
C GLY A 117 17.24 27.47 -7.89
N ALA A 118 16.75 27.19 -9.10
CA ALA A 118 15.33 27.27 -9.42
C ALA A 118 14.58 26.13 -8.72
N ILE A 119 13.57 26.50 -7.94
CA ILE A 119 12.66 25.54 -7.31
C ILE A 119 11.56 25.26 -8.32
N THR A 120 11.52 24.05 -8.85
CA THR A 120 10.42 23.56 -9.68
C THR A 120 9.61 22.59 -8.84
N GLY A 121 8.34 22.92 -8.57
CA GLY A 121 7.42 22.00 -7.91
C GLY A 121 6.51 21.31 -8.91
N PHE A 122 5.81 20.24 -8.53
CA PHE A 122 4.58 19.85 -9.22
C PHE A 122 3.52 19.50 -8.19
N GLY A 123 2.25 19.64 -8.55
CA GLY A 123 1.15 19.03 -7.81
C GLY A 123 0.23 18.25 -8.73
N ILE A 124 -0.33 17.16 -8.23
CA ILE A 124 -1.34 16.38 -8.94
C ILE A 124 -2.44 15.99 -7.96
N THR A 125 -3.69 16.08 -8.40
CA THR A 125 -4.82 15.60 -7.63
C THR A 125 -5.26 14.26 -8.18
N LEU A 126 -5.42 13.25 -7.32
CA LEU A 126 -5.91 11.94 -7.70
C LEU A 126 -7.42 11.84 -7.50
N THR A 127 -8.13 11.13 -8.36
CA THR A 127 -9.60 10.95 -8.25
C THR A 127 -10.02 10.09 -7.06
N LYS A 128 -9.08 9.41 -6.39
CA LYS A 128 -9.32 8.56 -5.23
C LYS A 128 -8.12 8.60 -4.29
N PRO A 129 -8.33 8.42 -2.97
CA PRO A 129 -7.23 8.35 -2.03
C PRO A 129 -6.41 7.05 -2.19
N LEU A 130 -5.13 7.12 -1.82
CA LEU A 130 -4.19 6.01 -1.95
C LEU A 130 -4.37 4.92 -0.87
N ASN A 131 -4.91 5.28 0.30
CA ASN A 131 -5.08 4.37 1.44
C ASN A 131 -6.02 3.18 1.20
N ASN A 132 -6.86 3.24 0.16
CA ASN A 132 -7.77 2.17 -0.24
C ASN A 132 -7.35 1.49 -1.55
N ALA A 133 -6.11 1.70 -1.98
CA ALA A 133 -5.63 1.12 -3.21
C ALA A 133 -5.27 -0.36 -3.05
N TYR A 134 -5.43 -1.10 -4.15
CA TYR A 134 -5.01 -2.49 -4.26
C TYR A 134 -4.11 -2.67 -5.48
N VAL A 135 -3.28 -3.72 -5.45
CA VAL A 135 -2.36 -4.04 -6.55
C VAL A 135 -3.11 -4.15 -7.89
N GLY A 136 -2.59 -3.48 -8.91
CA GLY A 136 -3.18 -3.40 -10.25
C GLY A 136 -4.26 -2.33 -10.39
N GLN A 137 -4.68 -1.68 -9.30
CA GLN A 137 -5.64 -0.58 -9.38
C GLN A 137 -5.01 0.61 -10.08
N LYS A 138 -5.74 1.12 -11.08
CA LYS A 138 -5.42 2.37 -11.77
C LYS A 138 -6.26 3.50 -11.17
N ILE A 139 -5.59 4.52 -10.62
CA ILE A 139 -6.21 5.73 -10.08
C ILE A 139 -5.94 6.86 -11.05
N LYS A 140 -6.99 7.53 -11.53
CA LYS A 140 -6.86 8.62 -12.50
C LYS A 140 -6.31 9.87 -11.82
N ILE A 141 -5.53 10.64 -12.56
CA ILE A 141 -5.25 12.03 -12.19
C ILE A 141 -6.51 12.84 -12.56
N LEU A 142 -6.99 13.65 -11.63
CA LEU A 142 -8.06 14.60 -11.87
C LEU A 142 -7.54 15.68 -12.83
N ILE A 143 -8.23 15.84 -13.97
CA ILE A 143 -7.93 16.82 -15.00
C ILE A 143 -8.97 17.92 -14.89
N ASP A 144 -8.60 19.05 -14.31
CA ASP A 144 -9.41 20.24 -14.12
C ASP A 144 -8.51 21.46 -14.34
N PRO A 145 -8.73 22.27 -15.39
CA PRO A 145 -7.91 23.43 -15.72
C PRO A 145 -7.90 24.56 -14.66
N GLY A 146 -8.60 24.41 -13.52
CA GLY A 146 -8.42 25.25 -12.33
C GLY A 146 -7.95 24.52 -11.07
N ARG A 147 -7.80 23.18 -11.11
CA ARG A 147 -7.50 22.35 -9.92
C ARG A 147 -6.45 21.25 -10.12
N SER A 148 -6.05 20.97 -11.37
CA SER A 148 -4.88 20.16 -11.69
C SER A 148 -3.63 21.02 -11.49
N LEU A 149 -3.08 20.95 -10.29
CA LEU A 149 -1.99 21.81 -9.86
C LEU A 149 -0.75 21.69 -10.77
N GLU A 150 0.03 22.75 -10.72
CA GLU A 150 0.92 23.26 -11.75
C GLU A 150 2.36 22.78 -11.52
N ILE A 151 3.17 22.69 -12.57
CA ILE A 151 4.62 22.88 -12.37
C ILE A 151 4.86 24.37 -12.36
N ALA A 152 5.16 24.95 -11.20
CA ALA A 152 5.56 26.34 -11.07
C ALA A 152 7.10 26.39 -11.04
N ASP A 153 7.68 27.14 -11.97
CA ASP A 153 9.08 27.55 -11.89
C ASP A 153 9.14 28.96 -11.31
N PHE A 154 9.74 29.09 -10.12
CA PHE A 154 10.03 30.39 -9.55
C PHE A 154 11.46 30.81 -9.93
N PRO A 155 11.66 32.00 -10.54
CA PRO A 155 10.74 33.13 -10.65
C PRO A 155 10.01 33.27 -12.01
N ASN A 156 10.14 32.33 -12.95
CA ASN A 156 9.67 32.53 -14.32
C ASN A 156 8.17 32.32 -14.53
N TYR A 157 7.42 31.89 -13.50
CA TYR A 157 5.97 31.65 -13.51
C TYR A 157 5.46 30.82 -14.70
N GLY A 158 6.32 29.96 -15.27
CA GLY A 158 5.86 28.98 -16.25
C GLY A 158 4.89 28.04 -15.56
N LEU A 159 3.69 27.87 -16.12
CA LEU A 159 2.71 26.88 -15.67
C LEU A 159 2.51 25.84 -16.77
N ARG A 160 2.37 24.58 -16.38
CA ARG A 160 1.93 23.49 -17.26
C ARG A 160 0.90 22.65 -16.53
N TYR A 161 -0.09 22.20 -17.28
CA TYR A 161 -1.24 21.48 -16.78
C TYR A 161 -1.16 20.03 -17.24
N VAL A 162 -1.48 19.10 -16.35
CA VAL A 162 -1.65 17.69 -16.72
C VAL A 162 -2.90 17.55 -17.58
N THR A 163 -2.77 16.99 -18.78
CA THR A 163 -3.88 16.77 -19.72
C THR A 163 -4.38 15.34 -19.71
N GLN A 164 -3.55 14.42 -19.26
CA GLN A 164 -3.90 13.02 -19.07
C GLN A 164 -2.91 12.34 -18.14
N GLY A 165 -3.33 11.25 -17.50
CA GLY A 165 -2.44 10.42 -16.70
C GLY A 165 -3.15 9.66 -15.59
N SER A 166 -2.38 8.79 -14.94
CA SER A 166 -2.84 7.97 -13.82
C SER A 166 -1.64 7.47 -13.02
N VAL A 167 -1.91 7.02 -11.80
CA VAL A 167 -1.00 6.17 -11.03
C VAL A 167 -1.56 4.76 -10.97
N THR A 168 -0.68 3.76 -11.06
CA THR A 168 -1.07 2.35 -10.95
C THR A 168 -0.28 1.71 -9.81
N ALA A 169 -0.98 1.09 -8.87
CA ALA A 169 -0.35 0.28 -7.84
C ALA A 169 0.25 -0.98 -8.47
N VAL A 170 1.53 -1.25 -8.25
CA VAL A 170 2.22 -2.42 -8.78
C VAL A 170 2.66 -3.34 -7.64
N PRO A 171 2.65 -4.67 -7.84
CA PRO A 171 3.13 -5.58 -6.81
C PRO A 171 4.64 -5.44 -6.64
N GLU A 172 5.10 -5.50 -5.39
CA GLU A 172 6.53 -5.69 -5.15
C GLU A 172 6.98 -7.07 -5.66
N PRO A 173 8.17 -7.18 -6.28
CA PRO A 173 8.63 -8.44 -6.86
C PRO A 173 8.63 -9.62 -5.89
N PHE A 174 8.89 -9.38 -4.61
CA PHE A 174 9.03 -10.43 -3.60
C PHE A 174 7.71 -10.78 -2.89
N THR A 175 6.73 -9.88 -2.88
CA THR A 175 5.40 -10.13 -2.31
C THR A 175 4.66 -11.23 -3.06
N LEU A 176 4.86 -11.32 -4.38
CA LEU A 176 4.32 -12.42 -5.19
C LEU A 176 4.89 -13.78 -4.78
N LEU A 177 6.18 -13.80 -4.42
CA LEU A 177 6.90 -15.02 -4.02
C LEU A 177 6.46 -15.48 -2.63
N GLY A 178 6.25 -14.54 -1.69
CA GLY A 178 5.72 -14.82 -0.35
C GLY A 178 4.31 -15.39 -0.39
N ALA A 179 3.41 -14.76 -1.15
CA ALA A 179 2.02 -15.23 -1.30
C ALA A 179 1.96 -16.62 -1.95
N ALA A 180 2.74 -16.86 -3.02
CA ALA A 180 2.83 -18.17 -3.65
C ALA A 180 3.37 -19.25 -2.70
N THR A 181 4.38 -18.90 -1.89
CA THR A 181 4.98 -19.82 -0.91
C THR A 181 4.00 -20.17 0.21
N ALA A 182 3.26 -19.19 0.74
CA ALA A 182 2.26 -19.42 1.79
C ALA A 182 1.12 -20.35 1.32
N LEU A 183 0.63 -20.16 0.09
CA LEU A 183 -0.38 -21.03 -0.52
C LEU A 183 0.18 -22.46 -0.78
N GLY A 184 1.42 -22.55 -1.27
CA GLY A 184 2.11 -23.82 -1.50
C GLY A 184 2.32 -24.63 -0.21
N LEU A 185 2.76 -23.98 0.86
CA LEU A 185 2.97 -24.63 2.17
C LEU A 185 1.64 -25.01 2.82
N GLY A 186 0.63 -24.15 2.80
CA GLY A 186 -0.68 -24.43 3.40
C GLY A 186 -1.38 -25.64 2.76
N THR A 187 -1.33 -25.74 1.43
CA THR A 187 -1.87 -26.91 0.70
C THR A 187 -1.07 -28.19 0.99
N TYR A 188 0.26 -28.08 1.08
CA TYR A 188 1.13 -29.21 1.43
C TYR A 188 0.85 -29.76 2.84
N PHE A 189 0.77 -28.90 3.86
CA PHE A 189 0.44 -29.32 5.23
C PHE A 189 -0.97 -29.90 5.34
N LYS A 190 -1.96 -29.32 4.65
CA LYS A 190 -3.32 -29.86 4.61
C LYS A 190 -3.38 -31.26 4.00
N GLN A 191 -2.60 -31.52 2.94
CA GLN A 191 -2.49 -32.85 2.36
C GLN A 191 -1.82 -33.86 3.32
N GLN A 192 -0.77 -33.46 4.03
CA GLN A 192 -0.11 -34.32 5.04
C GLN A 192 -1.07 -34.70 6.18
N LEU A 193 -1.84 -33.73 6.70
CA LEU A 193 -2.85 -33.96 7.74
C LEU A 193 -3.97 -34.88 7.27
N SER A 194 -4.48 -34.67 6.05
CA SER A 194 -5.52 -35.53 5.46
C SER A 194 -5.04 -36.98 5.28
N LYS A 195 -3.79 -37.18 4.84
CA LYS A 195 -3.18 -38.52 4.70
C LYS A 195 -3.03 -39.23 6.05
N LYS A 196 -2.69 -38.52 7.13
CA LYS A 196 -2.66 -39.08 8.49
C LYS A 196 -4.05 -39.49 8.99
N HIS A 197 -5.05 -38.60 8.88
CA HIS A 197 -6.42 -38.91 9.28
C HIS A 197 -7.03 -40.10 8.52
N LYS A 198 -6.70 -40.26 7.23
CA LYS A 198 -7.18 -41.39 6.43
C LYS A 198 -6.55 -42.72 6.84
N LYS A 199 -5.31 -42.73 7.35
CA LYS A 199 -4.66 -43.94 7.88
C LYS A 199 -5.20 -44.39 9.24
N GLU A 200 -5.61 -43.47 10.11
CA GLU A 200 -6.23 -43.81 11.40
C GLU A 200 -7.63 -44.40 11.22
N LYS A 201 -8.42 -43.89 10.27
CA LYS A 201 -9.78 -44.38 10.00
C LYS A 201 -9.85 -45.80 9.43
N ILE A 202 -8.73 -46.34 8.94
CA ILE A 202 -8.64 -47.70 8.38
C ILE A 202 -8.19 -48.72 9.45
N LYS A 203 -7.76 -48.26 10.63
CA LYS A 203 -7.30 -49.12 11.73
C LYS A 203 -8.35 -49.38 12.82
N ASN A 204 -9.54 -48.80 12.71
CA ASN A 204 -10.72 -49.10 13.54
C ASN A 204 -11.78 -49.77 12.69
#